data_AF-A0A357N633-F1
#
_entry.id   AF-A0A357N633-F1
#
_cell.length_a   1.000
_cell.length_b   1.000
_cell.length_c   1.000
_cell.angle_alpha   90.00
_cell.angle_beta   90.00
_cell.angle_gamma   90.00
#
_symmetry.space_group_name_H-M   'P 1'
#
loop_
_entity.id
_entity.type
_entity.pdbx_description
1 polymer ?
#
loop_
_entity_poly.entity_id
_entity_poly.type
_entity_poly.pdbx_seq_one_letter_code
_entity_poly.pdbx_strand_id
1 'polypeptide(L)' 'AKMKTAASLNLNDSIEDILISLGKAYHIMRPVAKKKGLFFYIVLDRAKSNLALARRKVQDVESELAI' A
#
# COMPACT_ATOMS: atom_id res chain seq x y z
N ALA A 1 17.09 -7.35 0.09
CA ALA A 1 18.10 -6.26 0.26
C ALA A 1 17.51 -5.04 0.97
N LYS A 2 16.51 -4.34 0.41
CA LYS A 2 15.96 -3.09 0.99
C LYS A 2 15.48 -3.17 2.46
N MET A 3 14.77 -4.23 2.87
CA MET A 3 14.30 -4.36 4.26
C MET A 3 15.42 -4.50 5.29
N LYS A 4 16.55 -5.14 4.91
CA LYS A 4 17.73 -5.22 5.77
C LYS A 4 18.39 -3.85 5.94
N THR A 5 18.46 -3.06 4.87
CA THR A 5 19.02 -1.70 4.90
C THR A 5 18.17 -0.73 5.73
N ALA A 6 16.84 -0.79 5.64
CA ALA A 6 15.96 0.04 6.46
C ALA A 6 16.09 -0.26 7.97
N ALA A 7 16.18 -1.55 8.33
CA ALA A 7 16.45 -1.98 9.71
C ALA A 7 17.83 -1.51 10.21
N SER A 8 18.86 -1.52 9.35
CA SER A 8 20.20 -1.02 9.69
C SER A 8 20.29 0.50 9.84
N LEU A 9 19.34 1.26 9.27
CA LEU A 9 19.31 2.72 9.34
C LEU A 9 18.48 3.25 10.52
N ASN A 10 17.95 2.37 11.40
CA ASN A 10 17.11 2.73 12.54
C ASN A 10 15.91 3.63 12.16
N LEU A 11 15.47 3.53 10.91
CA LEU A 11 14.22 4.11 10.46
C LEU A 11 13.13 3.24 11.09
N ASN A 12 12.52 3.73 12.17
CA ASN A 12 11.26 3.19 12.73
C ASN A 12 10.09 3.46 11.77
N ASP A 13 10.32 3.21 10.49
CA ASP A 13 9.41 3.54 9.42
C ASP A 13 8.80 2.24 8.91
N SER A 14 7.47 2.24 8.86
CA SER A 14 6.69 1.11 8.38
C SER A 14 6.29 1.38 6.94
N ILE A 15 6.26 0.34 6.12
CA ILE A 15 5.79 0.47 4.74
C ILE A 15 4.30 0.82 4.78
N GLU A 16 3.95 2.05 4.42
CA GLU A 16 2.55 2.49 4.31
C GLU A 16 1.84 1.84 3.11
N ASP A 17 2.47 1.90 1.93
CA ASP A 17 2.08 1.12 0.75
C ASP A 17 3.20 1.05 -0.28
N ILE A 18 3.05 0.12 -1.21
CA ILE A 18 3.94 -0.09 -2.36
C ILE A 18 3.12 0.20 -3.61
N LEU A 19 3.55 1.21 -4.38
CA LEU A 19 2.98 1.56 -5.67
C LEU A 19 3.89 1.06 -6.81
N ILE A 20 3.33 0.27 -7.73
CA ILE A 20 3.95 -0.08 -9.00
C ILE A 20 3.13 0.56 -10.12
N SER A 21 3.76 1.46 -10.86
CA SER A 21 3.12 2.18 -11.96
C SER A 21 3.51 1.56 -13.30
N LEU A 22 2.52 1.06 -14.03
CA LEU A 22 2.68 0.58 -15.41
C LEU A 22 2.06 1.58 -16.39
N GLY A 23 2.21 1.30 -17.69
CA GLY A 23 1.65 2.15 -18.74
C GLY A 23 0.11 2.25 -18.68
N LYS A 24 -0.57 1.16 -18.30
CA LYS A 24 -2.04 1.08 -18.28
C LYS A 24 -2.65 0.93 -16.89
N ALA A 25 -1.83 0.63 -15.88
CA ALA A 25 -2.34 0.29 -14.56
C ALA A 25 -1.48 0.83 -13.44
N TYR A 26 -2.13 1.14 -12.31
CA TYR A 26 -1.49 1.29 -11.02
C TYR A 26 -1.75 0.05 -10.19
N HIS A 27 -0.70 -0.50 -9.60
CA HIS A 27 -0.79 -1.60 -8.65
C HIS A 27 -0.40 -1.05 -7.28
N ILE A 28 -1.25 -1.26 -6.29
CA ILE A 28 -1.06 -0.78 -4.91
C ILE A 28 -1.10 -1.99 -3.99
N MET A 29 -0.07 -2.16 -3.17
CA MET A 29 -0.06 -3.13 -2.06
C MET A 29 0.06 -2.38 -0.75
N ARG A 30 -0.98 -2.40 0.08
CA ARG A 30 -0.97 -1.77 1.41
C ARG A 30 -0.95 -2.85 2.50
N PRO A 31 0.11 -2.95 3.31
CA PRO A 31 0.11 -3.77 4.51
C PRO A 31 -0.99 -3.35 5.48
N VAL A 32 -1.65 -4.31 6.13
CA VAL A 32 -2.62 -4.02 7.19
C VAL A 32 -1.89 -3.77 8.49
N ALA A 33 -2.08 -2.59 9.09
CA ALA A 33 -1.34 -2.17 10.27
C ALA A 33 -1.56 -3.10 11.48
N LYS A 34 -2.78 -3.61 11.63
CA LYS A 34 -3.19 -4.48 12.75
C LYS A 34 -2.76 -5.94 12.59
N LYS A 35 -2.53 -6.43 11.36
CA LYS A 35 -2.24 -7.84 11.09
C LYS A 35 -1.01 -8.03 10.21
N LYS A 36 0.11 -8.35 10.85
CA LYS A 36 1.38 -8.67 10.15
C LYS A 36 1.19 -9.80 9.14
N GLY A 37 1.67 -9.59 7.92
CA GLY A 37 1.58 -10.55 6.82
C GLY A 37 0.31 -10.45 5.98
N LEU A 38 -0.66 -9.60 6.37
CA LEU A 38 -1.82 -9.29 5.55
C LEU A 38 -1.62 -7.96 4.81
N PHE A 39 -2.08 -7.90 3.56
CA PHE A 39 -2.07 -6.68 2.75
C PHE A 39 -3.26 -6.63 1.80
N PHE A 40 -3.72 -5.42 1.51
CA PHE A 40 -4.65 -5.15 0.41
C PHE A 40 -3.87 -5.04 -0.89
N TYR A 41 -4.31 -5.75 -1.93
CA TYR A 41 -3.74 -5.64 -3.27
C TYR A 41 -4.79 -5.18 -4.26
N ILE A 42 -4.53 -4.05 -4.93
CA ILE A 42 -5.50 -3.38 -5.80
C ILE A 42 -4.82 -2.99 -7.09
N VAL A 43 -5.54 -3.19 -8.19
CA VAL A 43 -5.13 -2.80 -9.54
C VAL A 43 -6.15 -1.83 -10.10
N LEU A 44 -5.67 -0.68 -10.55
CA LEU A 44 -6.47 0.43 -11.07
C LEU A 44 -6.10 0.70 -12.51
N ASP A 45 -7.09 0.94 -13.37
CA ASP A 45 -6.86 1.46 -14.72
C ASP A 45 -6.33 2.90 -14.62
N ARG A 46 -5.14 3.15 -15.16
CA ARG A 46 -4.45 4.44 -15.07
C ARG A 46 -5.22 5.58 -15.74
N ALA A 47 -5.94 5.31 -16.81
CA ALA A 47 -6.66 6.34 -17.57
C ALA A 47 -7.97 6.75 -16.89
N LYS A 48 -8.53 5.89 -16.03
CA LYS A 48 -9.87 6.07 -15.45
C LYS A 48 -9.86 6.31 -13.95
N SER A 49 -8.73 6.11 -13.28
CA SER A 49 -8.67 6.08 -11.82
C SER A 49 -7.94 7.27 -11.23
N ASN A 50 -8.45 7.78 -10.10
CA ASN A 50 -7.75 8.75 -9.27
C ASN A 50 -6.95 8.02 -8.19
N LEU A 51 -5.62 8.04 -8.31
CA LEU A 51 -4.71 7.33 -7.40
C LEU A 51 -4.81 7.82 -5.94
N ALA A 52 -4.92 9.13 -5.72
CA ALA A 52 -5.01 9.69 -4.37
C ALA A 52 -6.30 9.25 -3.69
N LEU A 53 -7.42 9.31 -4.42
CA LEU A 53 -8.72 8.86 -3.91
C LEU A 53 -8.72 7.35 -3.63
N ALA A 54 -8.12 6.55 -4.52
CA ALA A 54 -8.01 5.13 -4.31
C ALA A 54 -7.20 4.80 -3.04
N ARG A 55 -6.02 5.41 -2.85
CA ARG A 55 -5.22 5.22 -1.62
C ARG A 55 -6.00 5.61 -0.37
N ARG A 56 -6.77 6.71 -0.39
CA ARG A 56 -7.62 7.08 0.75
C ARG A 56 -8.72 6.06 1.00
N LYS A 57 -9.45 5.63 -0.03
CA LYS A 57 -10.57 4.71 0.14
C LYS A 57 -10.12 3.36 0.71
N VAL A 58 -8.92 2.91 0.37
CA VAL A 58 -8.33 1.68 0.92
C VAL A 58 -8.06 1.79 2.41
N GLN A 59 -7.60 2.96 2.87
CA GLN A 59 -7.38 3.22 4.30
C GLN A 59 -8.72 3.25 5.06
N ASP A 60 -9.76 3.85 4.46
CA ASP A 60 -11.10 3.85 5.05
C ASP A 60 -11.63 2.41 5.20
N VAL A 61 -11.51 1.61 4.13
CA VAL A 61 -11.93 0.20 4.10
C VAL A 61 -11.14 -0.65 5.11
N GLU A 62 -9.82 -0.46 5.21
CA GLU A 62 -9.00 -1.11 6.24
C GLU A 62 -9.52 -0.81 7.65
N SER A 63 -9.89 0.45 7.91
CA SER A 63 -10.39 0.88 9.21
C SER A 63 -11.77 0.28 9.53
N GLU A 64 -12.65 0.17 8.53
CA GLU A 64 -14.00 -0.39 8.66
C GLU A 64 -14.00 -1.92 8.86
N LEU A 65 -13.10 -2.65 8.21
CA LEU A 65 -13.08 -4.12 8.23
C LEU A 65 -12.67 -4.73 9.57
N ALA A 66 -12.24 -3.92 10.55
CA ALA A 66 -11.81 -4.35 11.89
C ALA A 66 -10.76 -5.49 11.91
N ILE A 67 -9.97 -5.62 10.82
CA ILE A 67 -8.85 -6.56 10.71
C ILE A 67 -7.59 -5.97 11.33
#